data_AF-A0A7J6Q9P2-F1
#
_entry.id   AF-A0A7J6Q9P2-F1
#
_cell.length_a   1.000
_cell.length_b   1.000
_cell.length_c   1.000
_cell.angle_alpha   90.00
_cell.angle_beta   90.00
_cell.angle_gamma   90.00
#
_symmetry.space_group_name_H-M   'P 1'
#
loop_
_entity.id
_entity.type
_entity.pdbx_description
1 polymer ?
#
loop_
_entity_poly.entity_id
_entity_poly.type
_entity_poly.pdbx_seq_one_letter_code
_entity_poly.pdbx_strand_id
1 'polypeptide(L)'
;VRIGAEVTEADEAAQAQFRSNEEEPKRLTLADIIEQKLREREAGSSGGGSKVQSAEDASEAINPQVVRVYSDIGKWLSTYKSGKIPKAFKIIPSLINWEEVLFITNPVEWTPAATREATKIFVSNLSPKQAQRYLNLV
;
A
#
# COMPACT_ATOMS: atom_id res chain seq x y z
N VAL A 1 -38.81 34.09 57.06
CA VAL A 1 -39.80 33.45 56.17
C VAL A 1 -39.09 32.29 55.47
N ARG A 2 -39.32 31.05 55.91
CA ARG A 2 -38.87 29.83 55.20
C ARG A 2 -40.04 29.37 54.34
N ILE A 3 -39.83 29.25 53.03
CA ILE A 3 -40.77 28.60 52.12
C ILE A 3 -40.04 27.37 51.61
N GLY A 4 -40.38 26.20 52.16
CA GLY A 4 -40.02 24.92 51.57
C GLY A 4 -40.98 24.64 50.43
N ALA A 5 -40.46 24.50 49.21
CA ALA A 5 -41.26 24.00 48.09
C ALA A 5 -41.29 22.47 48.19
N GLU A 6 -42.45 21.92 48.53
CA GLU A 6 -42.71 20.49 48.45
C GLU A 6 -42.93 20.12 46.98
N VAL A 7 -42.07 19.26 46.44
CA VAL A 7 -42.24 18.72 45.09
C VAL A 7 -43.48 17.84 45.11
N THR A 8 -44.46 18.16 44.25
CA THR A 8 -45.72 17.40 44.18
C THR A 8 -45.56 16.18 43.27
N GLU A 9 -46.35 15.13 43.50
CA GLU A 9 -46.37 13.90 42.67
C GLU A 9 -46.64 14.21 41.18
N ALA A 10 -47.35 15.31 40.90
CA ALA A 10 -47.57 15.82 39.55
C ALA A 10 -46.28 16.38 38.90
N ASP A 11 -45.40 17.01 39.68
CA ASP A 11 -44.09 17.47 39.19
C ASP A 11 -43.15 16.29 38.90
N GLU A 12 -43.21 15.22 39.70
CA GLU A 12 -42.41 14.00 39.46
C GLU A 12 -42.90 13.24 38.21
N ALA A 13 -44.22 13.19 37.98
CA ALA A 13 -44.82 12.60 36.78
C ALA A 13 -44.50 13.41 35.50
N ALA A 14 -44.50 14.75 35.58
CA ALA A 14 -44.12 15.61 34.47
C ALA A 14 -42.64 15.42 34.09
N GLN A 15 -41.76 15.23 35.08
CA GLN A 15 -40.35 14.92 34.84
C GLN A 15 -40.14 13.53 34.23
N ALA A 16 -40.97 12.54 34.60
CA ALA A 16 -40.91 11.20 34.01
C ALA A 16 -41.36 11.18 32.54
N GLN A 17 -42.32 12.03 32.14
CA GLN A 17 -42.79 12.14 30.76
C GLN A 17 -41.79 12.85 29.82
N PHE A 18 -40.88 13.67 30.37
CA PHE A 18 -39.79 14.31 29.62
C PHE A 18 -38.48 13.51 29.62
N ARG A 19 -38.40 12.38 30.34
CA ARG A 19 -37.36 11.38 30.05
C ARG A 19 -37.73 10.74 28.72
N SER A 20 -37.27 11.35 27.65
CA SER A 20 -37.31 10.72 26.34
C SER A 20 -36.74 9.32 26.49
N ASN A 21 -37.56 8.34 26.17
CA ASN A 21 -37.12 7.01 25.80
C ASN A 21 -36.36 7.14 24.47
N GLU A 22 -35.22 7.81 24.53
CA GLU A 22 -34.20 7.82 23.49
C GLU A 22 -33.07 6.99 24.08
N GLU A 23 -33.15 5.68 23.90
CA GLU A 23 -31.94 4.91 23.69
C GLU A 23 -31.28 5.55 22.46
N GLU A 24 -30.45 6.58 22.68
CA GLU A 24 -29.68 7.19 21.62
C GLU A 24 -28.99 6.06 20.85
N PRO A 25 -29.06 6.03 19.51
CA PRO A 25 -28.31 5.05 18.74
C PRO A 25 -26.86 5.19 19.16
N LYS A 26 -26.34 4.18 19.86
CA LYS A 26 -25.02 4.18 20.49
C LYS A 26 -24.02 4.60 19.43
N ARG A 27 -23.60 5.87 19.48
CA ARG A 27 -22.69 6.43 18.48
C ARG A 27 -21.36 5.75 18.73
N LEU A 28 -21.01 4.81 17.86
CA LEU A 28 -19.73 4.12 17.92
C LEU A 28 -18.63 5.19 17.88
N THR A 29 -17.81 5.22 18.93
CA THR A 29 -16.70 6.16 18.99
C THR A 29 -15.59 5.69 18.06
N LEU A 30 -14.70 6.60 17.68
CA LEU A 30 -13.50 6.22 16.93
C LEU A 30 -12.65 5.20 17.69
N ALA A 31 -12.65 5.27 19.03
CA ALA A 31 -11.97 4.28 19.87
C ALA A 31 -12.57 2.88 19.67
N ASP A 32 -13.90 2.75 19.64
CA ASP A 32 -14.58 1.46 19.41
C ASP A 32 -14.23 0.86 18.03
N ILE A 33 -14.17 1.71 17.00
CA ILE A 33 -13.80 1.31 15.64
C ILE A 33 -12.34 0.86 15.58
N ILE A 34 -11.43 1.56 16.27
CA ILE A 34 -10.00 1.23 16.34
C ILE A 34 -9.81 -0.10 17.07
N GLU A 35 -10.48 -0.32 18.20
CA GLU A 35 -10.42 -1.56 18.96
C GLU A 35 -10.97 -2.75 18.16
N GLN A 36 -12.08 -2.56 17.44
CA GLN A 36 -12.62 -3.58 16.55
C GLN A 36 -11.65 -3.92 15.42
N LYS A 37 -11.02 -2.91 14.80
CA LYS A 37 -10.03 -3.09 13.73
C LYS A 37 -8.75 -3.77 14.20
N LEU A 38 -8.30 -3.47 15.42
CA LEU A 38 -7.12 -4.12 15.99
C LEU A 38 -7.40 -5.60 16.24
N ARG A 39 -8.58 -5.93 16.78
CA ARG A 39 -9.00 -7.32 17.01
C ARG A 39 -9.19 -8.12 15.72
N GLU A 40 -9.76 -7.52 14.67
CA GLU A 40 -9.85 -8.15 13.34
C GLU A 40 -8.45 -8.48 12.79
N ARG A 41 -7.48 -7.58 12.98
CA ARG A 41 -6.10 -7.77 12.55
C ARG A 41 -5.38 -8.85 13.38
N GLU A 42 -5.58 -8.88 14.69
CA GLU A 42 -4.97 -9.87 15.58
C GLU A 42 -5.58 -11.27 15.38
N ALA A 43 -6.89 -11.37 15.16
CA ALA A 43 -7.57 -12.63 14.88
C ALA A 43 -7.26 -13.18 13.47
N GLY A 44 -7.06 -12.30 12.48
CA GLY A 44 -6.60 -12.68 11.14
C GLY A 44 -5.09 -12.94 11.04
N SER A 45 -4.31 -12.49 12.04
CA SER A 45 -2.85 -12.63 12.10
C SER A 45 -2.43 -13.56 13.24
N SER A 46 -3.11 -14.70 13.37
CA SER A 46 -2.55 -15.83 14.13
C SER A 46 -1.42 -16.46 13.32
N GLY A 47 -0.22 -15.89 13.44
CA GLY A 47 1.02 -16.48 12.93
C GLY A 47 2.05 -15.47 12.43
N GLY A 48 2.97 -15.03 13.29
CA GLY A 48 4.22 -14.42 12.82
C GLY A 48 4.89 -13.42 13.74
N GLY A 49 5.19 -13.82 14.98
CA GLY A 49 6.22 -13.15 15.76
C GLY A 49 7.59 -13.22 15.07
N SER A 50 8.42 -12.21 15.33
CA SER A 50 9.87 -12.15 15.06
C SER A 50 10.49 -13.41 14.43
N LYS A 51 10.65 -13.42 13.10
CA LYS A 51 11.54 -14.36 12.42
C LYS A 51 12.75 -13.60 11.86
N VAL A 52 13.83 -13.74 12.61
CA VAL A 52 15.20 -13.61 12.15
C VAL A 52 15.37 -14.44 10.87
N GLN A 53 15.90 -13.81 9.81
CA GLN A 53 16.58 -14.42 8.65
C GLN A 53 16.00 -15.72 8.09
N SER A 54 15.27 -15.63 6.98
CA SER A 54 15.25 -16.66 5.93
C SER A 54 14.98 -15.95 4.61
N ALA A 55 16.00 -15.87 3.75
CA ALA A 55 15.99 -15.12 2.48
C ALA A 55 15.33 -15.90 1.32
N GLU A 56 14.41 -16.83 1.60
CA GLU A 56 14.09 -17.91 0.64
C GLU A 56 12.59 -18.17 0.42
N ASP A 57 11.68 -17.44 1.07
CA ASP A 57 10.22 -17.70 0.98
C ASP A 57 9.36 -16.41 0.89
N ALA A 58 9.77 -15.46 0.04
CA ALA A 58 8.95 -14.28 -0.26
C ALA A 58 8.87 -13.99 -1.75
N SER A 59 8.67 -15.03 -2.58
CA SER A 59 8.08 -14.81 -3.89
C SER A 59 6.58 -14.49 -3.70
N GLU A 60 6.27 -13.29 -3.23
CA GLU A 60 4.95 -12.72 -3.48
C GLU A 60 4.80 -12.72 -4.99
N ALA A 61 3.92 -13.58 -5.51
CA ALA A 61 3.76 -13.76 -6.95
C ALA A 61 3.49 -12.39 -7.59
N ILE A 62 4.42 -11.94 -8.46
CA ILE A 62 4.27 -10.67 -9.17
C ILE A 62 2.94 -10.70 -9.90
N ASN A 63 2.17 -9.62 -9.78
CA ASN A 63 0.85 -9.53 -10.40
C ASN A 63 0.95 -9.90 -11.90
N PRO A 64 0.10 -10.82 -12.40
CA PRO A 64 0.21 -11.31 -13.78
C PRO A 64 0.06 -10.21 -14.84
N GLN A 65 -0.65 -9.12 -14.53
CA GLN A 65 -0.75 -7.96 -15.42
C GLN A 65 0.58 -7.20 -15.54
N VAL A 66 1.32 -7.08 -14.44
CA VAL A 66 2.67 -6.49 -14.44
C VAL A 66 3.57 -7.31 -15.33
N VAL A 67 3.57 -8.64 -15.16
CA VAL A 67 4.34 -9.55 -16.00
C VAL A 67 4.02 -9.35 -17.48
N ARG A 68 2.74 -9.32 -17.85
CA ARG A 68 2.31 -9.11 -19.24
C ARG A 68 2.81 -7.79 -19.81
N VAL A 69 2.55 -6.68 -19.12
CA VAL A 69 2.91 -5.33 -19.61
C VAL A 69 4.42 -5.19 -19.77
N TYR A 70 5.20 -5.61 -18.78
CA TYR A 70 6.66 -5.47 -18.85
C TYR A 70 7.31 -6.48 -19.80
N SER A 71 6.69 -7.65 -20.02
CA SER A 71 7.12 -8.58 -21.08
C SER A 71 6.95 -7.94 -22.47
N ASP A 72 5.82 -7.27 -22.72
CA ASP A 72 5.57 -6.59 -23.99
C ASP A 72 6.51 -5.39 -24.19
N ILE A 73 6.86 -4.68 -23.11
CA ILE A 73 7.90 -3.65 -23.13
C ILE A 73 9.26 -4.24 -23.46
N GLY A 74 9.63 -5.40 -22.90
CA GLY A 74 10.87 -6.10 -23.23
C GLY A 74 10.99 -6.43 -24.70
N LYS A 75 9.93 -7.00 -25.30
CA LYS A 75 9.85 -7.26 -26.75
C LYS A 75 9.95 -5.99 -27.59
N TRP A 76 9.45 -4.86 -27.08
CA TRP A 76 9.57 -3.58 -27.76
C TRP A 76 11.02 -3.05 -27.69
N LEU A 77 11.70 -3.23 -26.57
CA LEU A 77 13.09 -2.79 -26.38
C LEU A 77 14.09 -3.57 -27.24
N SER A 78 13.78 -4.81 -27.62
CA SER A 78 14.64 -5.60 -28.53
C SER A 78 14.64 -5.10 -29.98
N THR A 79 13.70 -4.25 -30.36
CA THR A 79 13.65 -3.64 -31.71
C THR A 79 13.81 -2.12 -31.67
N TYR A 80 13.99 -1.53 -30.49
CA TYR A 80 14.10 -0.09 -30.31
C TYR A 80 15.36 0.48 -30.97
N LYS A 81 15.21 1.63 -31.65
CA LYS A 81 16.33 2.38 -32.26
C LYS A 81 16.41 3.80 -31.77
N SER A 82 15.29 4.51 -31.72
CA SER A 82 15.21 5.92 -31.34
C SER A 82 13.79 6.30 -30.92
N GLY A 83 13.65 7.48 -30.33
CA GLY A 83 12.35 8.03 -29.93
C GLY A 83 12.08 7.88 -28.44
N LYS A 84 10.81 8.11 -28.06
CA LYS A 84 10.40 8.17 -26.66
C LYS A 84 10.28 6.76 -26.07
N ILE A 85 10.95 6.52 -24.94
CA ILE A 85 10.75 5.31 -24.13
C ILE A 85 9.36 5.35 -23.44
N PRO A 86 8.63 4.20 -23.39
CA PRO A 86 7.35 4.08 -22.71
C PRO A 86 7.38 4.58 -21.26
N LYS A 87 6.32 5.28 -20.84
CA LYS A 87 6.21 5.82 -19.46
C LYS A 87 6.29 4.73 -18.40
N ALA A 88 5.71 3.56 -18.65
CA ALA A 88 5.77 2.41 -17.75
C ALA A 88 7.21 1.95 -17.49
N PHE A 89 8.10 1.99 -18.49
CA PHE A 89 9.50 1.66 -18.28
C PHE A 89 10.21 2.71 -17.41
N LYS A 90 9.89 3.99 -17.60
CA LYS A 90 10.52 5.10 -16.86
C LYS A 90 10.21 5.10 -15.36
N ILE A 91 9.13 4.48 -14.92
CA ILE A 91 8.78 4.42 -13.49
C ILE A 91 9.46 3.26 -12.76
N ILE A 92 10.09 2.32 -13.46
CA ILE A 92 10.72 1.14 -12.85
C ILE A 92 11.71 1.53 -11.73
N PRO A 93 12.61 2.52 -11.87
CA PRO A 93 13.54 2.90 -10.80
C PRO A 93 12.89 3.35 -9.49
N SER A 94 11.62 3.78 -9.53
CA SER A 94 10.88 4.22 -8.34
C SER A 94 10.17 3.08 -7.61
N LEU A 95 10.17 1.87 -8.18
CA LEU A 95 9.53 0.70 -7.59
C LEU A 95 10.43 0.10 -6.51
N ILE A 96 9.81 -0.45 -5.46
CA ILE A 96 10.53 -1.15 -4.40
C ILE A 96 11.20 -2.41 -4.96
N ASN A 97 10.48 -3.16 -5.80
CA ASN A 97 10.94 -4.37 -6.49
C ASN A 97 11.43 -4.10 -7.93
N TRP A 98 12.15 -3.00 -8.14
CA TRP A 98 12.62 -2.60 -9.47
C TRP A 98 13.50 -3.66 -10.16
N GLU A 99 14.29 -4.44 -9.40
CA GLU A 99 15.17 -5.49 -9.93
C GLU A 99 14.34 -6.60 -10.61
N GLU A 100 13.29 -7.07 -9.95
CA GLU A 100 12.39 -8.10 -10.48
C GLU A 100 11.63 -7.62 -11.71
N VAL A 101 11.10 -6.39 -11.65
CA VAL A 101 10.35 -5.80 -12.78
C VAL A 101 11.28 -5.56 -13.98
N LEU A 102 12.51 -5.13 -13.74
CA LEU A 102 13.53 -5.01 -14.77
C LEU A 102 13.85 -6.36 -15.40
N PHE A 103 13.97 -7.43 -14.61
CA PHE A 103 14.27 -8.76 -15.12
C PHE A 103 13.21 -9.27 -16.11
N ILE A 104 11.93 -8.99 -15.86
CA ILE A 104 10.82 -9.34 -16.77
C ILE A 104 10.99 -8.72 -18.16
N THR A 105 11.61 -7.56 -18.26
CA THR A 105 11.84 -6.87 -19.54
C THR A 105 13.00 -7.47 -20.37
N ASN A 106 13.63 -8.54 -19.87
CA ASN A 106 14.71 -9.29 -20.51
C ASN A 106 15.85 -8.39 -21.07
N PRO A 107 16.67 -7.79 -20.18
CA PRO A 107 17.70 -6.83 -20.57
C PRO A 107 18.77 -7.38 -21.52
N VAL A 108 18.97 -8.69 -21.56
CA VAL A 108 19.93 -9.36 -22.46
C VAL A 108 19.56 -9.16 -23.94
N GLU A 109 18.25 -9.07 -24.24
CA GLU A 109 17.73 -8.94 -25.60
C GLU A 109 17.57 -7.48 -26.05
N TRP A 110 17.95 -6.51 -25.21
CA TRP A 110 17.81 -5.11 -25.57
C TRP A 110 18.78 -4.70 -26.67
N THR A 111 18.34 -3.77 -27.52
CA THR A 111 19.28 -3.15 -28.46
C THR A 111 20.31 -2.28 -27.73
N PRO A 112 21.47 -1.99 -28.33
CA PRO A 112 22.43 -1.04 -27.75
C PRO A 112 21.83 0.36 -27.54
N ALA A 113 20.89 0.77 -28.39
CA ALA A 113 20.18 2.05 -28.25
C ALA A 113 19.24 2.04 -27.04
N ALA A 114 18.53 0.93 -26.80
CA ALA A 114 17.65 0.75 -25.65
C ALA A 114 18.48 0.75 -24.36
N THR A 115 19.57 0.00 -24.33
CA THR A 115 20.49 -0.09 -23.20
C THR A 115 21.00 1.29 -22.81
N ARG A 116 21.49 2.09 -23.76
CA ARG A 116 21.96 3.47 -23.47
C ARG A 116 20.88 4.34 -22.81
N GLU A 117 19.66 4.30 -23.33
CA GLU A 117 18.57 5.11 -22.77
C GLU A 117 18.07 4.57 -21.43
N ALA A 118 18.05 3.24 -21.25
CA ALA A 118 17.78 2.62 -19.95
C ALA A 118 18.84 3.02 -18.92
N THR A 119 20.13 2.95 -19.25
CA THR A 119 21.22 3.35 -18.34
C THR A 119 21.03 4.79 -17.87
N LYS A 120 20.72 5.72 -18.79
CA LYS A 120 20.42 7.11 -18.42
C LYS A 120 19.27 7.23 -17.44
N ILE A 121 18.18 6.47 -17.65
CA ILE A 121 17.00 6.48 -16.77
C ILE A 121 17.36 5.91 -15.40
N PHE A 122 17.97 4.73 -15.34
CA PHE A 122 18.24 4.04 -14.08
C PHE A 122 19.30 4.77 -13.25
N VAL A 123 20.43 5.16 -13.85
CA VAL A 123 21.53 5.81 -13.10
C VAL A 123 21.12 7.19 -12.57
N SER A 124 20.24 7.93 -13.26
CA SER A 124 19.80 9.26 -12.80
C SER A 124 18.71 9.21 -11.72
N ASN A 125 17.99 8.10 -11.58
CA ASN A 125 16.86 7.99 -10.65
C ASN A 125 17.13 7.05 -9.46
N LEU A 126 18.11 6.15 -9.57
CA LEU A 126 18.48 5.23 -8.49
C LEU A 126 19.48 5.87 -7.52
N SER A 127 19.49 5.39 -6.28
CA SER A 127 20.57 5.70 -5.33
C SER A 127 21.91 5.13 -5.84
N PRO A 128 23.07 5.66 -5.40
CA PRO A 128 24.38 5.16 -5.86
C PRO A 128 24.57 3.66 -5.70
N LYS A 129 24.09 3.08 -4.58
CA LYS A 129 24.16 1.64 -4.31
C LYS A 129 23.28 0.82 -5.26
N GLN A 130 22.07 1.30 -5.57
CA GLN A 130 21.17 0.64 -6.51
C GLN A 130 21.66 0.80 -7.96
N ALA A 131 22.19 1.97 -8.33
CA ALA A 131 22.78 2.19 -9.64
C ALA A 131 23.99 1.26 -9.88
N GLN A 132 24.84 1.06 -8.87
CA GLN A 132 25.93 0.07 -8.94
C GLN A 132 25.38 -1.35 -9.17
N ARG A 133 24.31 -1.74 -8.47
CA ARG A 133 23.65 -3.04 -8.71
C ARG A 133 23.15 -3.15 -10.14
N TYR A 134 22.46 -2.14 -10.65
CA TYR A 134 21.96 -2.10 -12.02
C TYR A 134 23.09 -2.35 -13.04
N LEU A 135 24.21 -1.64 -12.89
CA LEU A 135 25.38 -1.78 -13.80
C LEU A 135 26.08 -3.15 -13.70
N ASN A 136 25.90 -3.88 -12.61
CA ASN A 136 26.44 -5.24 -12.48
C ASN A 136 25.51 -6.30 -13.06
N LEU A 137 24.22 -5.99 -13.22
CA LEU A 137 23.18 -6.93 -13.66
C LEU A 137 22.84 -6.81 -15.14
N VAL A 138 23.05 -5.63 -15.75
CA VAL A 138 22.70 -5.28 -17.14
C VAL A 138 23.95 -4.95 -17.93
#